data_AF-J5UH73-F1
#
_entry.id   AF-J5UH73-F1
#
_cell.length_a   1.000
_cell.length_b   1.000
_cell.length_c   1.000
_cell.angle_alpha   90.00
_cell.angle_beta   90.00
_cell.angle_gamma   90.00
#
_symmetry.space_group_name_H-M   'P 1'
#
loop_
_entity.id
_entity.type
_entity.pdbx_description
1 polymer ?
#
loop_
_entity_poly.entity_id
_entity_poly.type
_entity_poly.pdbx_seq_one_letter_code
_entity_poly.pdbx_strand_id
1 'polypeptide(L)' 'MEDMGMTDKQFNAFLRQLIKNLKKANEEKEESKTKEIDNIIEDLQKSIED' A
#
# COMPACT_ATOMS: atom_id res chain seq x y z
N MET A 1 5.90 -17.84 25.27
CA MET A 1 5.09 -17.89 24.04
C MET A 1 5.60 -16.72 23.23
N GLU A 2 6.50 -17.01 22.29
CA GLU A 2 7.14 -15.98 21.46
C GLU A 2 6.07 -15.14 20.77
N ASP A 3 6.31 -13.83 20.72
CA ASP A 3 5.52 -12.86 19.96
C ASP A 3 5.31 -13.36 18.53
N MET A 4 4.15 -13.95 18.24
CA MET A 4 3.72 -14.08 16.85
C MET A 4 3.40 -12.68 16.36
N GLY A 5 4.41 -12.05 15.75
CA GLY A 5 4.22 -10.89 14.91
C GLY A 5 3.22 -11.16 13.79
N MET A 6 2.93 -10.13 12.98
CA MET A 6 2.04 -10.28 11.84
C MET A 6 2.61 -11.32 10.87
N THR A 7 1.80 -12.31 10.48
CA THR A 7 2.20 -13.26 9.43
C THR A 7 2.34 -12.54 8.09
N ASP A 8 3.21 -13.02 7.19
CA ASP A 8 3.39 -12.44 5.85
C ASP A 8 2.06 -12.30 5.09
N LYS A 9 1.13 -13.24 5.30
CA LYS A 9 -0.22 -13.20 4.73
C LYS A 9 -1.04 -12.02 5.24
N GLN A 10 -0.97 -11.73 6.54
CA GLN A 10 -1.67 -10.59 7.15
C GLN A 10 -1.01 -9.26 6.73
N PHE A 11 0.32 -9.23 6.62
CA PHE A 11 1.05 -8.05 6.13
C PHE A 11 0.71 -7.75 4.68
N ASN A 12 0.72 -8.77 3.81
CA ASN A 12 0.32 -8.63 2.41
C ASN A 12 -1.15 -8.23 2.25
N ALA A 13 -2.04 -8.71 3.12
CA ALA A 13 -3.45 -8.26 3.12
C ALA A 13 -3.57 -6.77 3.51
N PHE A 14 -2.78 -6.33 4.49
CA PHE A 14 -2.70 -4.93 4.88
C PHE A 14 -2.17 -4.03 3.75
N LEU A 15 -1.08 -4.42 3.09
CA LEU A 15 -0.52 -3.66 1.97
C LEU A 15 -1.53 -3.52 0.81
N ARG A 16 -2.26 -4.59 0.48
CA ARG A 16 -3.33 -4.55 -0.54
C ARG A 16 -4.46 -3.58 -0.16
N GLN A 17 -4.86 -3.56 1.11
CA GLN A 17 -5.88 -2.63 1.61
C GLN A 17 -5.38 -1.18 1.57
N LEU A 18 -4.12 -0.94 1.93
CA LEU A 18 -3.49 0.37 1.89
C LEU A 18 -3.43 0.91 0.44
N ILE A 19 -2.96 0.09 -0.51
CA ILE A 19 -2.93 0.45 -1.95
C ILE A 19 -4.32 0.83 -2.45
N LYS A 20 -5.37 0.07 -2.10
CA LYS A 20 -6.74 0.37 -2.50
C LYS A 20 -7.20 1.75 -1.98
N ASN A 21 -6.90 2.05 -0.71
CA ASN A 21 -7.29 3.31 -0.10
C ASN A 21 -6.53 4.50 -0.70
N LEU A 22 -5.24 4.31 -1.00
CA LEU A 22 -4.41 5.33 -1.66
C LEU A 22 -4.93 5.64 -3.06
N LYS A 23 -5.22 4.62 -3.89
CA LYS A 23 -5.82 4.81 -5.22
C LYS A 23 -7.13 5.60 -5.15
N LYS A 24 -8.02 5.23 -4.24
CA LYS A 24 -9.30 5.95 -4.04
C LYS A 24 -9.08 7.41 -3.60
N ALA A 25 -8.13 7.65 -2.71
CA ALA A 25 -7.77 9.01 -2.29
C ALA A 25 -7.08 9.81 -3.41
N ASN A 26 -6.55 9.12 -4.43
CA ASN A 26 -5.86 9.72 -5.57
C ASN A 26 -6.80 10.18 -6.68
N GLU A 27 -7.93 9.51 -6.84
CA GLU A 27 -8.94 9.82 -7.86
C GLU A 27 -9.60 11.20 -7.68
N GLU A 28 -9.48 11.82 -6.50
CA GLU A 28 -10.20 13.05 -6.12
C GLU A 28 -9.31 14.30 -5.95
N LYS A 29 -8.03 14.28 -6.34
CA LYS A 29 -7.06 15.37 -6.02
C LYS A 29 -6.33 16.00 -7.22
N GLU A 30 -5.78 17.20 -6.98
CA GLU A 30 -4.89 17.92 -7.90
C GLU A 30 -3.67 17.09 -8.34
N GLU A 31 -3.36 17.20 -9.63
CA GLU A 31 -2.38 16.42 -10.41
C GLU A 31 -0.98 16.29 -9.77
N SER A 32 -0.55 17.27 -8.98
CA SER A 32 0.75 17.24 -8.29
C SER A 32 0.78 16.28 -7.10
N LYS A 33 -0.33 16.17 -6.35
CA LYS A 33 -0.48 15.20 -5.25
C LYS A 33 -0.70 13.79 -5.76
N THR A 34 -1.13 13.67 -7.02
CA THR A 34 -1.43 12.40 -7.66
C THR A 34 -0.17 11.56 -7.90
N LYS A 35 0.91 12.21 -8.36
CA LYS A 35 2.19 11.56 -8.65
C LYS A 35 2.91 10.99 -7.43
N GLU A 36 2.89 11.72 -6.30
CA GLU A 36 3.50 11.21 -5.05
C GLU A 36 2.78 9.96 -4.54
N ILE A 37 1.45 9.94 -4.65
CA ILE A 37 0.63 8.79 -4.24
C ILE A 37 0.86 7.59 -5.19
N ASP A 38 1.00 7.83 -6.49
CA ASP A 38 1.30 6.77 -7.46
C ASP A 38 2.68 6.13 -7.19
N ASN A 39 3.71 6.93 -6.89
CA ASN A 39 5.03 6.41 -6.50
C ASN A 39 4.95 5.56 -5.23
N ILE A 40 4.20 6.00 -4.22
CA ILE A 40 3.99 5.23 -2.98
C ILE A 40 3.29 3.90 -3.30
N ILE A 41 2.29 3.91 -4.19
CA ILE A 41 1.60 2.68 -4.60
C ILE A 41 2.57 1.71 -5.28
N GLU A 42 3.44 2.18 -6.17
CA GLU A 42 4.42 1.32 -6.86
C GLU A 42 5.40 0.66 -5.88
N ASP A 43 5.93 1.41 -4.91
CA ASP A 43 6.89 0.87 -3.94
C ASP A 43 6.21 -0.17 -3.01
N LEU A 44 4.96 0.07 -2.63
CA LEU A 44 4.17 -0.89 -1.86
C LEU A 44 3.82 -2.14 -2.68
N GLN A 45 3.63 -2.01 -3.99
CA GLN A 45 3.39 -3.15 -4.88
C GLN A 45 4.64 -4.02 -5.04
N LYS A 46 5.83 -3.41 -5.24
CA LYS A 46 7.11 -4.14 -5.28
C LYS A 46 7.35 -4.93 -4.00
N SER A 47 7.03 -4.33 -2.85
CA SER A 47 7.15 -4.98 -1.53
C SER A 47 6.25 -6.19 -1.31
N ILE A 48 5.24 -6.43 -2.17
CA ILE A 48 4.37 -7.63 -2.15
C ILE A 48 4.89 -8.69 -3.14
N GLU A 49 5.57 -8.26 -4.20
CA GLU A 49 6.05 -9.12 -5.28
C GLU A 49 7.45 -9.70 -5.00
N ASP A 50 8.27 -9.00 -4.20
CA ASP A 50 9.51 -9.49 -3.59
C ASP A 50 9.26 -10.39 -2.36
#